data_AF-A0A2K6FEI8-F1
#
_entry.id   AF-A0A2K6FEI8-F1
#
_cell.length_a   1.000
_cell.length_b   1.000
_cell.length_c   1.000
_cell.angle_alpha   90.00
_cell.angle_beta   90.00
_cell.angle_gamma   90.00
#
_symmetry.space_group_name_H-M   'P 1'
#
loop_
_entity.id
_entity.type
_entity.pdbx_description
1 polymer ?
#
loop_
_entity_poly.entity_id
_entity_poly.type
_entity_poly.pdbx_seq_one_letter_code
_entity_poly.pdbx_strand_id
1 'polypeptide(L)'
;LMFLMAKFGFSNITGIDYSPSAIQLSGSIIEKEGLSNIKLKVEDFLNLSTKLSGFHICIDKGTFDAISLNPDNAVEKRKQYVKSLSRVLKVKGFFLITSFFN
;
A
#
# COMPACT_ATOMS: atom_id res chain seq x y z
N LEU A 1 -7.32 -8.52 -2.62
CA LEU A 1 -6.37 -8.36 -3.75
C LEU A 1 -4.99 -8.91 -3.40
N MET A 2 -4.32 -8.39 -2.38
CA MET A 2 -3.01 -8.89 -1.94
C MET A 2 -2.96 -10.42 -1.71
N PHE A 3 -3.95 -10.98 -1.00
CA PHE A 3 -4.09 -12.44 -0.81
C PHE A 3 -4.24 -13.20 -2.14
N LEU A 4 -4.92 -12.62 -3.12
CA LEU A 4 -5.16 -13.22 -4.42
C LEU A 4 -3.89 -13.24 -5.25
N MET A 5 -3.10 -12.16 -5.20
CA MET A 5 -1.78 -12.10 -5.82
C MET A 5 -0.86 -13.19 -5.25
N ALA A 6 -0.87 -13.39 -3.93
CA ALA A 6 -0.10 -14.47 -3.31
C ALA A 6 -0.52 -15.85 -3.83
N LYS A 7 -1.84 -16.11 -3.93
CA LYS A 7 -2.38 -17.37 -4.49
C LYS A 7 -2.03 -17.57 -5.97
N PHE A 8 -1.89 -16.51 -6.75
CA PHE A 8 -1.46 -16.56 -8.15
C PHE A 8 0.07 -16.54 -8.34
N GLY A 9 0.85 -16.75 -7.27
CA GLY A 9 2.30 -16.95 -7.37
C GLY A 9 3.14 -15.66 -7.41
N PHE A 10 2.55 -14.49 -7.14
CA PHE A 10 3.34 -13.28 -6.95
C PHE A 10 4.21 -13.41 -5.69
N SER A 11 5.41 -12.84 -5.74
CA SER A 11 6.40 -12.87 -4.66
C SER A 11 6.77 -11.46 -4.20
N ASN A 12 7.44 -11.37 -3.04
CA ASN A 12 7.80 -10.10 -2.39
C ASN A 12 6.59 -9.16 -2.19
N ILE A 13 5.46 -9.73 -1.78
CA ILE A 13 4.23 -8.97 -1.54
C ILE A 13 4.33 -8.30 -0.17
N THR A 14 4.16 -6.98 -0.12
CA THR A 14 4.10 -6.22 1.13
C THR A 14 2.78 -5.46 1.20
N GLY A 15 1.98 -5.73 2.23
CA GLY A 15 0.80 -4.95 2.59
C GLY A 15 1.14 -3.95 3.68
N ILE A 16 0.69 -2.71 3.52
CA ILE A 16 0.87 -1.65 4.52
C ILE A 16 -0.46 -0.97 4.81
N ASP A 17 -0.60 -0.48 6.03
CA ASP A 17 -1.68 0.38 6.47
C ASP A 17 -1.18 1.21 7.65
N TYR A 18 -1.67 2.43 7.84
CA TYR A 18 -1.32 3.24 9.00
C TYR A 18 -2.00 2.70 10.28
N SER A 19 -3.08 1.94 10.13
CA SER A 19 -3.88 1.38 11.22
C SER A 19 -3.31 0.04 11.69
N PRO A 20 -2.86 -0.07 12.96
CA PRO A 20 -2.42 -1.34 13.53
C PRO A 20 -3.50 -2.43 13.50
N SER A 21 -4.76 -2.06 13.70
CA SER A 21 -5.88 -3.01 13.71
C SER A 21 -6.18 -3.57 12.32
N ALA A 22 -6.00 -2.78 11.26
CA ALA A 22 -6.12 -3.26 9.88
C ALA A 22 -5.02 -4.27 9.52
N ILE A 23 -3.79 -4.02 9.99
CA ILE A 23 -2.68 -4.96 9.85
C ILE A 23 -2.93 -6.24 10.65
N GLN A 24 -3.39 -6.14 11.88
CA GLN A 24 -3.74 -7.31 12.70
C GLN A 24 -4.82 -8.16 12.04
N LEU A 25 -5.91 -7.55 11.57
CA LEU A 25 -6.99 -8.23 10.86
C LEU A 25 -6.47 -8.93 9.60
N SER A 26 -5.65 -8.24 8.81
CA SER A 26 -5.04 -8.82 7.61
C SER A 26 -4.14 -10.01 7.97
N GLY A 27 -3.41 -9.94 9.08
CA GLY A 27 -2.57 -11.02 9.59
C GLY A 27 -3.37 -12.27 9.93
N SER A 28 -4.47 -12.13 10.68
CA SER A 28 -5.36 -13.25 11.00
C SER A 28 -5.97 -13.91 9.76
N ILE A 29 -6.29 -13.12 8.73
CA ILE A 29 -6.80 -13.65 7.46
C ILE A 29 -5.70 -14.43 6.71
N ILE A 30 -4.49 -13.88 6.63
CA ILE A 30 -3.33 -14.53 5.98
C ILE A 30 -3.00 -15.87 6.64
N GLU A 31 -3.00 -15.90 7.98
CA GLU A 31 -2.78 -17.12 8.78
C GLU A 31 -3.86 -18.17 8.51
N LYS A 32 -5.14 -17.77 8.56
CA LYS A 32 -6.27 -18.66 8.25
C LYS A 32 -6.19 -19.24 6.84
N GLU A 33 -5.70 -18.48 5.87
CA GLU A 33 -5.54 -18.90 4.47
C GLU A 33 -4.23 -19.68 4.20
N GLY A 34 -3.38 -19.87 5.21
CA GLY A 34 -2.12 -20.59 5.09
C GLY A 34 -1.07 -19.92 4.20
N LEU A 35 -1.13 -18.59 4.05
CA LEU A 35 -0.24 -17.83 3.17
C LEU A 35 1.01 -17.37 3.94
N SER A 36 2.21 -17.71 3.45
CA SER A 36 3.48 -17.37 4.12
C SER A 36 4.34 -16.34 3.38
N ASN A 37 3.98 -15.98 2.15
CA ASN A 37 4.77 -15.11 1.26
C ASN A 37 4.35 -13.63 1.27
N ILE A 38 3.59 -13.18 2.27
CA ILE A 38 3.13 -11.80 2.42
C ILE A 38 3.76 -11.18 3.67
N LYS A 39 4.34 -9.99 3.53
CA LYS A 39 4.82 -9.17 4.64
C LYS A 39 3.79 -8.11 4.96
N LEU A 40 3.44 -7.94 6.23
CA LEU A 40 2.57 -6.87 6.70
C LEU A 40 3.36 -5.87 7.54
N LYS A 41 3.11 -4.58 7.36
CA LYS A 41 3.73 -3.52 8.17
C LYS A 41 2.74 -2.41 8.50
N VAL A 42 2.77 -1.95 9.74
CA VAL A 42 2.12 -0.69 10.12
C VAL A 42 3.01 0.45 9.64
N GLU A 43 2.57 1.19 8.63
CA GLU A 43 3.33 2.28 8.01
C GLU A 43 2.38 3.38 7.53
N ASP A 44 2.76 4.63 7.77
CA ASP A 44 2.12 5.77 7.12
C ASP A 44 2.77 6.00 5.74
N PHE A 45 1.99 5.84 4.68
CA PHE A 45 2.48 6.02 3.31
C PHE A 45 2.97 7.45 3.03
N LEU A 46 2.44 8.45 3.74
CA LEU A 46 2.94 9.84 3.63
C LEU A 46 4.31 10.03 4.28
N ASN A 47 4.68 9.15 5.22
CA ASN A 47 5.93 9.25 5.98
C ASN A 47 6.57 7.86 6.26
N LEU A 48 6.89 7.11 5.20
CA LEU A 48 7.42 5.75 5.36
C LEU A 48 8.78 5.73 6.07
N SER A 49 8.97 4.73 6.94
CA SER A 49 10.20 4.43 7.67
C SER A 49 11.29 3.80 6.77
N THR A 50 11.71 4.54 5.74
CA THR A 50 12.95 4.35 4.93
C THR A 50 13.35 2.94 4.41
N LYS A 51 12.49 1.92 4.40
CA LYS A 51 12.87 0.54 3.97
C LYS A 51 12.03 -0.07 2.85
N LEU A 52 11.16 0.69 2.20
CA LEU A 52 10.33 0.20 1.09
C LEU A 52 10.81 0.77 -0.24
N SER A 53 11.25 -0.10 -1.14
CA SER A 53 11.64 0.26 -2.51
C SER A 53 11.72 -0.97 -3.41
N GLY A 54 11.78 -0.75 -4.72
CA GLY A 54 12.04 -1.81 -5.70
C GLY A 54 10.82 -2.63 -6.09
N PHE A 55 9.60 -2.15 -5.82
CA PHE A 55 8.37 -2.85 -6.22
C PHE A 55 8.11 -2.65 -7.71
N HIS A 56 7.77 -3.73 -8.41
CA HIS A 56 7.36 -3.67 -9.83
C HIS A 56 5.93 -3.19 -10.00
N ILE A 57 5.09 -3.41 -8.98
CA ILE A 57 3.68 -3.04 -8.96
C ILE A 57 3.39 -2.40 -7.61
N CYS A 58 2.82 -1.20 -7.63
CA CYS A 58 2.19 -0.58 -6.46
C CYS A 58 0.69 -0.50 -6.72
N ILE A 59 -0.11 -0.87 -5.72
CA ILE A 59 -1.57 -0.86 -5.83
C ILE A 59 -2.13 0.01 -4.72
N ASP A 60 -2.90 1.02 -5.10
CA ASP A 60 -3.69 1.86 -4.21
C ASP A 60 -5.17 1.55 -4.38
N LYS A 61 -5.86 1.33 -3.27
CA LYS A 61 -7.29 1.11 -3.25
C LYS A 61 -8.00 2.12 -2.35
N GLY A 62 -8.02 3.38 -2.78
CA GLY A 62 -8.75 4.48 -2.12
C GLY A 62 -7.94 5.26 -1.08
N THR A 63 -6.66 4.95 -0.90
CA THR A 63 -5.79 5.71 0.02
C THR A 63 -5.51 7.09 -0.55
N PHE A 64 -5.26 7.19 -1.86
CA PHE A 64 -5.09 8.49 -2.52
C PHE A 64 -6.34 9.38 -2.43
N ASP A 65 -7.54 8.80 -2.53
CA ASP A 65 -8.80 9.54 -2.38
C ASP A 65 -8.95 10.08 -0.96
N ALA A 66 -8.72 9.23 0.05
CA ALA A 66 -8.77 9.63 1.45
C ALA A 66 -7.79 10.77 1.76
N ILE A 67 -6.59 10.73 1.17
CA ILE A 67 -5.61 11.81 1.24
C ILE A 67 -6.11 13.07 0.54
N SER A 68 -6.74 12.92 -0.62
CA SER A 68 -7.23 14.02 -1.44
C SER A 68 -8.42 14.77 -0.83
N LEU A 69 -9.24 14.05 -0.06
CA LEU A 69 -10.39 14.56 0.69
C LEU A 69 -10.04 15.09 2.08
N ASN A 70 -8.76 15.01 2.48
CA ASN A 70 -8.35 15.44 3.80
C ASN A 70 -8.53 16.97 3.95
N PRO A 71 -9.27 17.46 4.97
CA PRO A 71 -9.48 18.90 5.14
C PRO A 71 -8.16 19.64 5.45
N ASP A 72 -7.19 18.95 6.03
CA ASP A 72 -5.91 19.53 6.44
C ASP A 72 -4.85 19.31 5.35
N ASN A 73 -4.56 20.38 4.60
CA ASN A 73 -3.41 20.47 3.71
C ASN A 73 -3.33 19.33 2.66
N ALA A 74 -4.46 18.91 2.08
CA ALA A 74 -4.52 17.84 1.08
C ALA A 74 -3.57 18.03 -0.10
N VAL A 75 -3.34 19.28 -0.54
CA VAL A 75 -2.41 19.58 -1.63
C VAL A 75 -1.01 19.08 -1.30
N GLU A 76 -0.51 19.37 -0.10
CA GLU A 76 0.83 18.94 0.31
C GLU A 76 0.88 17.43 0.58
N LYS A 77 -0.16 16.87 1.19
CA LYS A 77 -0.25 15.41 1.40
C LYS A 77 -0.27 14.64 0.08
N ARG A 78 -0.92 15.14 -0.98
CA ARG A 78 -0.84 14.55 -2.32
C ARG A 78 0.59 14.59 -2.90
N LYS A 79 1.34 15.68 -2.68
CA LYS A 79 2.75 15.74 -3.11
C LYS A 79 3.61 14.72 -2.34
N GLN A 80 3.39 14.59 -1.03
CA GLN A 80 4.06 13.59 -0.20
C GLN A 80 3.74 12.17 -0.66
N TYR A 81 2.47 11.90 -0.98
CA TYR A 81 2.03 10.62 -1.56
C TYR A 81 2.81 10.30 -2.84
N VAL A 82 2.86 11.24 -3.80
CA VAL A 82 3.58 11.06 -5.07
C VAL A 82 5.07 10.83 -4.82
N LYS A 83 5.67 11.55 -3.87
CA LYS A 83 7.08 11.36 -3.48
C LYS A 83 7.33 9.97 -2.90
N SER A 84 6.45 9.48 -2.02
CA SER A 84 6.52 8.12 -1.49
C SER A 84 6.34 7.08 -2.58
N LEU A 85 5.35 7.23 -3.46
CA LEU A 85 5.12 6.34 -4.60
C LEU A 85 6.36 6.26 -5.50
N SER A 86 6.94 7.40 -5.88
CA SER A 86 8.15 7.47 -6.70
C SER A 86 9.37 6.80 -6.06
N ARG A 87 9.42 6.74 -4.72
CA ARG A 87 10.48 6.03 -4.00
C ARG A 87 10.25 4.53 -3.96
N VAL A 88 9.00 4.09 -3.79
CA VAL A 88 8.69 2.66 -3.62
C VAL A 88 8.65 1.93 -4.96
N LEU A 89 8.17 2.60 -6.01
CA LEU A 89 7.97 2.03 -7.34
C LEU A 89 9.28 2.04 -8.12
N LYS A 90 9.63 0.90 -8.72
CA LYS A 90 10.80 0.78 -9.59
C LYS A 90 10.58 1.58 -10.88
N VAL A 91 11.67 2.03 -11.50
CA VAL A 91 11.65 2.57 -12.87
C VAL A 91 11.01 1.55 -13.82
N LYS A 92 10.06 2.01 -14.64
CA LYS A 92 9.19 1.16 -15.51
C LYS A 92 8.25 0.20 -14.76
N GLY A 93 8.06 0.41 -13.45
CA GLY A 93 7.02 -0.28 -12.68
C GLY A 93 5.62 0.25 -13.00
N PHE A 94 4.61 -0.50 -12.60
CA PHE A 94 3.21 -0.17 -12.79
C PHE A 94 2.59 0.34 -11.50
N PHE A 95 1.83 1.42 -11.60
CA PHE A 95 0.98 1.89 -10.51
C PHE A 95 -0.48 1.66 -10.91
N LEU A 96 -1.20 0.90 -10.09
CA LEU A 96 -2.63 0.70 -10.23
C LEU A 96 -3.34 1.44 -9.11
N ILE A 97 -4.21 2.37 -9.46
CA ILE A 97 -5.05 3.11 -8.52
C ILE A 97 -6.51 2.85 -8.84
N THR A 98 -7.29 2.52 -7.81
CA THR A 98 -8.75 2.61 -7.89
C THR A 98 -9.19 3.84 -7.12
N SER A 99 -9.77 4.79 -7.83
CA SER A 99 -10.24 6.06 -7.27
C SER A 99 -11.75 6.17 -7.44
N PHE A 100 -12.44 6.61 -6.39
CA PHE A 100 -13.87 6.92 -6.39
C PHE A 100 -14.02 8.43 -6.45
N PHE A 101 -14.31 8.96 -7.64
CA PHE A 101 -14.76 10.34 -7.78
C PHE A 101 -16.24 10.43 -7.40
N ASN A 102 -16.57 11.39 -6.54
CA ASN A 102 -17.91 11.96 -6.44
C ASN A 102 -17.99 13.18 -7.36
#